data_AF-A0AA40HAT7-F1
#
_entry.id   AF-A0AA40HAT7-F1
#
_cell.length_a   1.000
_cell.length_b   1.000
_cell.length_c   1.000
_cell.angle_alpha   90.00
_cell.angle_beta   90.00
_cell.angle_gamma   90.00
#
_symmetry.space_group_name_H-M   'P 1'
#
loop_
_entity.id
_entity.type
_entity.pdbx_description
1 polymer ?
#
loop_
_entity_poly.entity_id
_entity_poly.type
_entity_poly.pdbx_seq_one_letter_code
_entity_poly.pdbx_strand_id
1 'polypeptide(L)'
;MGRQKGNSQRKAKEESPERELNELEASSLTEKEFRVFVIRMFKRMDDKYTQLNENYKELNENVTNMKRNQEAMKNDIAAIKNTMEGLKSRVEEAEDHISELEDKVGKNTQTQQQLERRLKKQEESLRELWDNTKRNNIRIIGIKEGEEEKQEIQNMLEEIMTGNFPDIGKKKTIQVQEVHRVPNKLNPKRPTPRHIIIKLTNTNDKARILKAARERQKVTYKGSPIRISTDFSTETHQARREWNEIYKVMQNKGLNPRILYPARLSFKIEGGIRSFTDKKGLREFITTKPAMQEMLKGLLSKEQSTGKAKRKRIQKVEDSVRSLGDNFKRTKIRIMGVPEEEREQDTENLFEEIMTENFPHLVKEIDLQVQEAHRTPNKRNPKRTTPRHIIIKMPRAKDKERILKAAREKQLVTYNGAPI
;
A
#
# COMPACT_ATOMS: atom_id res chain seq x y z
N MET A 1 31.31 -19.33 -28.31
CA MET A 1 32.44 -19.30 -27.35
C MET A 1 32.18 -20.41 -26.34
N GLY A 2 33.03 -21.35 -25.95
CA GLY A 2 34.42 -21.73 -26.24
C GLY A 2 34.58 -23.18 -25.75
N ARG A 3 35.15 -24.10 -26.54
CA ARG A 3 36.49 -24.69 -26.39
C ARG A 3 36.91 -25.07 -24.96
N GLN A 4 37.06 -26.37 -24.72
CA GLN A 4 38.24 -27.06 -24.14
C GLN A 4 38.03 -28.57 -24.37
N LYS A 5 38.68 -29.24 -25.33
CA LYS A 5 40.07 -29.74 -25.35
C LYS A 5 40.46 -30.53 -24.09
N GLY A 6 40.34 -31.86 -24.18
CA GLY A 6 41.03 -32.83 -23.34
C GLY A 6 41.69 -33.89 -24.23
N ASN A 7 43.02 -33.90 -24.25
CA ASN A 7 43.90 -34.78 -25.00
C ASN A 7 43.69 -36.26 -24.66
N SER A 8 43.72 -37.12 -25.68
CA SER A 8 44.39 -38.42 -25.56
C SER A 8 45.11 -38.72 -26.87
N GLN A 9 46.44 -38.57 -26.80
CA GLN A 9 47.38 -39.03 -27.81
C GLN A 9 47.19 -40.55 -27.98
N ARG A 10 46.66 -40.97 -29.13
CA ARG A 10 47.00 -42.29 -29.69
C ARG A 10 47.92 -42.03 -30.88
N LYS A 11 49.14 -42.54 -30.71
CA LYS A 11 50.27 -42.46 -31.63
C LYS A 11 49.79 -42.71 -33.07
N ALA A 12 50.11 -41.78 -33.97
CA ALA A 12 50.14 -42.05 -35.39
C ALA A 12 51.15 -43.18 -35.62
N LYS A 13 50.67 -44.40 -35.87
CA LYS A 13 51.45 -45.36 -36.64
C LYS A 13 51.36 -44.87 -38.08
N GLU A 14 52.51 -44.55 -38.66
CA GLU A 14 52.67 -44.46 -40.11
C GLU A 14 52.31 -45.83 -40.71
N GLU A 15 51.05 -46.02 -41.06
CA GLU A 15 50.66 -47.00 -42.06
C GLU A 15 50.66 -46.26 -43.40
N SER A 16 51.68 -46.56 -44.20
CA SER A 16 51.77 -46.22 -45.61
C SER A 16 50.44 -46.49 -46.32
N PRO A 17 49.98 -45.64 -47.25
CA PRO A 17 48.69 -45.81 -47.89
C PRO A 17 48.71 -47.10 -48.72
N GLU A 18 48.02 -48.15 -48.26
CA GLU A 18 47.82 -49.37 -49.04
C GLU A 18 46.99 -49.02 -50.27
N ARG A 19 47.61 -49.00 -51.46
CA ARG A 19 46.91 -48.90 -52.74
C ARG A 19 45.92 -50.08 -52.87
N GLU A 20 44.65 -49.77 -53.11
CA GLU A 20 43.69 -50.74 -53.62
C GLU A 20 44.08 -51.08 -55.06
N LEU A 21 44.51 -52.32 -55.32
CA LEU A 21 44.76 -52.78 -56.68
C LEU A 21 43.40 -53.08 -57.35
N ASN A 22 43.13 -52.46 -58.48
CA ASN A 22 41.90 -52.68 -59.26
C ASN A 22 41.97 -54.03 -60.01
N GLU A 23 40.83 -54.54 -60.48
CA GLU A 23 40.71 -55.81 -61.23
C GLU A 23 41.71 -55.95 -62.39
N LEU A 24 42.13 -54.83 -63.00
CA LEU A 24 43.10 -54.77 -64.09
C LEU A 24 44.56 -55.05 -63.69
N GLU A 25 44.92 -54.89 -62.41
CA GLU A 25 46.29 -55.15 -61.93
C GLU A 25 46.47 -56.61 -61.45
N ALA A 26 45.37 -57.31 -61.14
CA ALA A 26 45.38 -58.70 -60.66
C ALA A 26 45.75 -59.73 -61.76
N SER A 27 45.54 -59.39 -63.04
CA SER A 27 45.79 -60.25 -64.20
C SER A 27 47.26 -60.34 -64.64
N SER A 28 48.13 -59.47 -64.08
CA SER A 28 49.57 -59.40 -64.41
C SER A 28 50.48 -60.01 -63.33
N LEU A 29 49.90 -60.57 -62.27
CA LEU A 29 50.62 -61.12 -61.12
C LEU A 29 51.17 -62.52 -61.40
N THR A 30 52.36 -62.82 -60.88
CA THR A 30 52.89 -64.20 -60.86
C THR A 30 52.08 -65.06 -59.88
N GLU A 31 52.08 -66.39 -60.04
CA GLU A 31 51.29 -67.30 -59.19
C GLU A 31 51.53 -67.11 -57.68
N LYS A 32 52.78 -66.82 -57.29
CA LYS A 32 53.13 -66.53 -55.89
C LYS A 32 52.50 -65.21 -55.41
N GLU A 33 52.51 -64.18 -56.24
CA GLU A 33 51.93 -62.87 -55.92
C GLU A 33 50.39 -62.93 -55.88
N PHE A 34 49.78 -63.71 -56.78
CA PHE A 34 48.33 -63.98 -56.76
C PHE A 34 47.90 -64.72 -55.47
N ARG A 35 48.64 -65.75 -55.04
CA ARG A 35 48.37 -66.45 -53.77
C ARG A 35 48.45 -65.50 -52.56
N VAL A 36 49.45 -64.61 -52.52
CA VAL A 36 49.58 -63.60 -51.46
C VAL A 36 48.44 -62.58 -51.51
N PHE A 37 48.02 -62.16 -52.71
CA PHE A 37 46.88 -61.26 -52.91
C PHE A 37 45.57 -61.88 -52.38
N VAL A 38 45.29 -63.14 -52.70
CA VAL A 38 44.10 -63.87 -52.22
C VAL A 38 44.09 -64.00 -50.70
N ILE A 39 45.22 -64.36 -50.08
CA ILE A 39 45.34 -64.43 -48.61
C ILE A 39 45.07 -63.07 -47.96
N ARG A 40 45.56 -61.97 -48.56
CA ARG A 40 45.31 -60.61 -48.08
C ARG A 40 43.83 -60.23 -48.21
N MET A 41 43.17 -60.62 -49.30
CA MET A 41 41.74 -60.39 -49.51
C MET A 41 40.89 -61.11 -48.45
N PHE A 42 41.20 -62.38 -48.15
CA PHE A 42 40.51 -63.12 -47.10
C PHE A 42 40.72 -62.51 -45.71
N LYS A 43 41.94 -62.07 -45.38
CA LYS A 43 42.20 -61.35 -44.12
C LYS A 43 41.38 -60.06 -44.01
N ARG A 44 41.35 -59.24 -45.07
CA ARG A 44 40.52 -58.02 -45.10
C ARG A 44 39.03 -58.31 -44.91
N MET A 45 38.54 -59.42 -45.45
CA MET A 45 37.15 -59.83 -45.30
C MET A 45 36.84 -60.27 -43.87
N ASP A 46 37.76 -61.00 -43.23
CA ASP A 46 37.65 -61.42 -41.84
C ASP A 46 37.73 -60.23 -40.86
N ASP A 47 38.61 -59.27 -41.14
CA ASP A 47 38.69 -58.00 -40.40
C ASP A 47 37.39 -57.20 -40.53
N LYS A 48 36.84 -57.09 -41.75
CA LYS A 48 35.54 -56.43 -41.99
C LYS A 48 34.39 -57.14 -41.28
N TYR A 49 34.38 -58.47 -41.30
CA TYR A 49 33.36 -59.27 -40.61
C TYR A 49 33.44 -59.07 -39.08
N THR A 50 34.66 -59.04 -38.53
CA THR A 50 34.91 -58.78 -37.11
C THR A 50 34.44 -57.38 -36.71
N GLN A 51 34.81 -56.35 -37.49
CA GLN A 51 34.34 -54.98 -37.29
C GLN A 51 32.81 -54.87 -37.36
N LEU A 52 32.17 -55.55 -38.32
CA LEU A 52 30.71 -55.54 -38.45
C LEU A 52 30.03 -56.17 -37.23
N ASN A 53 30.60 -57.26 -36.70
CA ASN A 53 30.08 -57.93 -35.50
C ASN A 53 30.26 -57.09 -34.23
N GLU A 54 31.39 -56.39 -34.10
CA GLU A 54 31.62 -55.42 -33.01
C GLU A 54 30.64 -54.25 -33.08
N ASN A 55 30.46 -53.65 -34.26
CA ASN A 55 29.49 -52.58 -34.50
C ASN A 55 28.06 -53.04 -34.20
N TYR A 56 27.71 -54.29 -34.53
CA TYR A 56 26.40 -54.86 -34.23
C TYR A 56 26.16 -54.99 -32.71
N LYS A 57 27.18 -55.42 -31.95
CA LYS A 57 27.11 -55.47 -30.49
C LYS A 57 26.94 -54.09 -29.89
N GLU A 58 27.74 -53.12 -30.32
CA GLU A 58 27.65 -51.73 -29.86
C GLU A 58 26.27 -51.12 -30.19
N LEU A 59 25.76 -51.37 -31.40
CA LEU A 59 24.42 -50.92 -31.79
C LEU A 59 23.33 -51.53 -30.91
N ASN A 60 23.43 -52.82 -30.58
CA ASN A 60 22.45 -53.48 -29.71
C ASN A 60 22.50 -52.92 -28.28
N GLU A 61 23.70 -52.69 -27.73
CA GLU A 61 23.87 -52.03 -26.43
C GLU A 61 23.24 -50.63 -26.43
N ASN A 62 23.51 -49.82 -27.46
CA ASN A 62 22.90 -48.50 -27.62
C ASN A 62 21.37 -48.56 -27.69
N VAL A 63 20.79 -49.52 -28.43
CA VAL A 63 19.34 -49.73 -28.48
C VAL A 63 18.78 -50.10 -27.10
N THR A 64 19.46 -50.95 -26.34
CA THR A 64 19.00 -51.28 -24.98
C THR A 64 19.06 -50.08 -24.04
N ASN A 65 20.09 -49.25 -24.13
CA ASN A 65 20.22 -48.02 -23.36
C ASN A 65 19.13 -47.00 -23.73
N MET A 66 18.83 -46.85 -25.02
CA MET A 66 17.72 -46.00 -25.48
C MET A 66 16.37 -46.47 -24.93
N LYS A 67 16.11 -47.78 -24.89
CA LYS A 67 14.87 -48.33 -24.30
C LYS A 67 14.76 -48.02 -22.81
N ARG A 68 15.85 -48.19 -22.04
CA ARG A 68 15.89 -47.83 -20.60
C ARG A 68 15.62 -46.34 -20.39
N ASN A 69 16.26 -45.48 -21.20
CA ASN A 69 16.01 -44.04 -21.14
C ASN A 69 14.57 -43.67 -21.48
N GLN A 70 13.97 -44.36 -22.46
CA GLN A 70 12.56 -44.16 -22.82
C GLN A 70 11.60 -44.55 -21.69
N GLU A 71 11.88 -45.64 -20.97
CA GLU A 71 11.11 -46.04 -19.78
C GLU A 71 11.26 -45.04 -18.63
N ALA A 72 12.49 -44.58 -18.36
CA ALA A 72 12.73 -43.53 -17.37
C ALA A 72 11.94 -42.25 -17.70
N MET A 73 11.99 -41.78 -18.95
CA MET A 73 11.22 -40.63 -19.40
C MET A 73 9.71 -40.81 -19.24
N LYS A 74 9.18 -42.02 -19.51
CA LYS A 74 7.75 -42.31 -19.29
C LYS A 74 7.37 -42.20 -17.81
N ASN A 75 8.22 -42.69 -16.92
CA ASN A 75 8.00 -42.59 -15.48
C ASN A 75 8.03 -41.13 -15.01
N ASP A 76 8.97 -40.33 -15.49
CA ASP A 76 9.06 -38.90 -15.18
C ASP A 76 7.82 -38.14 -15.68
N ILE A 77 7.34 -38.42 -16.90
CA ILE A 77 6.11 -37.83 -17.45
C ILE A 77 4.89 -38.18 -16.57
N ALA A 78 4.79 -39.43 -16.10
CA ALA A 78 3.72 -39.86 -15.22
C ALA A 78 3.77 -39.13 -13.87
N ALA A 79 4.98 -38.97 -13.29
CA ALA A 79 5.17 -38.19 -12.07
C ALA A 79 4.75 -36.73 -12.26
N ILE A 80 5.18 -36.09 -13.36
CA ILE A 80 4.79 -34.72 -13.70
C ILE A 80 3.27 -34.59 -13.82
N LYS A 81 2.60 -35.52 -14.51
CA LYS A 81 1.14 -35.51 -14.66
C LYS A 81 0.42 -35.54 -13.31
N ASN A 82 0.86 -36.41 -12.39
CA ASN A 82 0.28 -36.48 -11.04
C ASN A 82 0.50 -35.18 -10.26
N THR A 83 1.68 -34.55 -10.39
CA THR A 83 1.92 -33.23 -9.76
C THR A 83 1.06 -32.13 -10.37
N MET A 84 0.81 -32.15 -11.68
CA MET A 84 -0.08 -31.19 -12.34
C MET A 84 -1.53 -31.32 -11.85
N GLU A 85 -2.04 -32.55 -11.69
CA GLU A 85 -3.39 -32.77 -11.16
C GLU A 85 -3.49 -32.31 -9.68
N GLY A 86 -2.45 -32.57 -8.89
CA GLY A 86 -2.34 -32.06 -7.52
C GLY A 86 -2.25 -30.53 -7.44
N LEU A 87 -1.60 -29.88 -8.41
CA LEU A 87 -1.58 -28.42 -8.51
C LEU A 87 -2.94 -27.86 -8.94
N LYS A 88 -3.61 -28.51 -9.90
CA LYS A 88 -4.94 -28.11 -10.38
C LYS A 88 -5.96 -28.06 -9.24
N SER A 89 -6.09 -29.14 -8.47
CA SER A 89 -7.00 -29.18 -7.31
C SER A 89 -6.68 -28.11 -6.25
N ARG A 90 -5.40 -27.79 -6.03
CA ARG A 90 -5.00 -26.71 -5.10
C ARG A 90 -5.31 -25.32 -5.64
N VAL A 91 -5.27 -25.13 -6.95
CA VAL A 91 -5.67 -23.88 -7.61
C VAL A 91 -7.17 -23.70 -7.49
N GLU A 92 -7.96 -24.74 -7.77
CA GLU A 92 -9.42 -24.72 -7.58
C GLU A 92 -9.79 -24.37 -6.13
N GLU A 93 -9.15 -25.02 -5.14
CA GLU A 93 -9.37 -24.71 -3.71
C GLU A 93 -8.99 -23.25 -3.35
N ALA A 94 -7.90 -22.74 -3.94
CA ALA A 94 -7.49 -21.35 -3.72
C ALA A 94 -8.46 -20.35 -4.37
N GLU A 95 -8.99 -20.67 -5.55
CA GLU A 95 -10.00 -19.86 -6.24
C GLU A 95 -11.30 -19.77 -5.43
N ASP A 96 -11.77 -20.89 -4.86
CA ASP A 96 -12.94 -20.93 -3.98
C ASP A 96 -12.73 -20.06 -2.72
N HIS A 97 -11.56 -20.16 -2.08
CA HIS A 97 -11.22 -19.32 -0.94
C HIS A 97 -11.13 -17.83 -1.31
N ILE A 98 -10.60 -17.49 -2.50
CA ILE A 98 -10.56 -16.11 -2.98
C ILE A 98 -11.99 -15.58 -3.17
N SER A 99 -12.86 -16.36 -3.80
CA SER A 99 -14.27 -16.01 -3.99
C SER A 99 -14.98 -15.74 -2.65
N GLU A 100 -14.79 -16.60 -1.65
CA GLU A 100 -15.37 -16.39 -0.31
C GLU A 100 -14.83 -15.11 0.37
N LEU A 101 -13.54 -14.80 0.19
CA LEU A 101 -12.94 -13.58 0.71
C LEU A 101 -13.44 -12.33 -0.01
N GLU A 102 -13.63 -12.39 -1.33
CA GLU A 102 -14.20 -11.30 -2.12
C GLU A 102 -15.62 -10.96 -1.65
N ASP A 103 -16.46 -11.99 -1.41
CA ASP A 103 -17.79 -11.82 -0.84
C ASP A 103 -17.77 -11.18 0.55
N LYS A 104 -16.85 -11.61 1.43
CA LYS A 104 -16.67 -11.03 2.77
C LYS A 104 -16.21 -9.57 2.68
N VAL A 105 -15.29 -9.23 1.77
CA VAL A 105 -14.83 -7.86 1.53
C VAL A 105 -15.95 -6.98 0.99
N GLY A 106 -16.80 -7.51 0.10
CA GLY A 106 -18.00 -6.83 -0.39
C GLY A 106 -18.96 -6.46 0.75
N LYS A 107 -19.28 -7.43 1.62
CA LYS A 107 -20.12 -7.21 2.82
C LYS A 107 -19.50 -6.17 3.77
N ASN A 108 -18.20 -6.26 4.04
CA ASN A 108 -17.48 -5.30 4.90
C ASN A 108 -17.47 -3.88 4.33
N THR A 109 -17.34 -3.74 3.00
CA THR A 109 -17.39 -2.44 2.35
C THR A 109 -18.78 -1.82 2.48
N GLN A 110 -19.84 -2.61 2.33
CA GLN A 110 -21.21 -2.15 2.51
C GLN A 110 -21.48 -1.71 3.97
N THR A 111 -21.05 -2.49 4.96
CA THR A 111 -21.23 -2.13 6.37
C THR A 111 -20.44 -0.88 6.73
N GLN A 112 -19.21 -0.72 6.22
CA GLN A 112 -18.43 0.50 6.39
C GLN A 112 -19.16 1.73 5.83
N GLN A 113 -19.70 1.64 4.62
CA GLN A 113 -20.47 2.75 4.03
C GLN A 113 -21.72 3.08 4.86
N GLN A 114 -22.39 2.09 5.44
CA GLN A 114 -23.53 2.32 6.33
C GLN A 114 -23.11 3.01 7.63
N LEU A 115 -21.99 2.58 8.24
CA LEU A 115 -21.43 3.22 9.43
C LEU A 115 -21.03 4.66 9.17
N GLU A 116 -20.38 4.95 8.04
CA GLU A 116 -20.04 6.33 7.64
C GLU A 116 -21.29 7.22 7.49
N ARG A 117 -22.36 6.69 6.88
CA ARG A 117 -23.64 7.43 6.78
C ARG A 117 -24.27 7.67 8.15
N ARG A 118 -24.19 6.71 9.08
CA ARG A 118 -24.70 6.87 10.45
C ARG A 118 -23.90 7.90 11.23
N LEU A 119 -22.57 7.84 11.16
CA LEU A 119 -21.69 8.81 11.82
C LEU A 119 -21.93 10.22 11.31
N LYS A 120 -22.03 10.40 9.99
CA LYS A 120 -22.35 11.72 9.40
C LYS A 120 -23.69 12.27 9.91
N LYS A 121 -24.73 11.43 9.99
CA LYS A 121 -26.03 11.83 10.56
C LYS A 121 -25.92 12.20 12.04
N GLN A 122 -25.12 11.47 12.81
CA GLN A 122 -24.88 11.76 14.23
C GLN A 122 -24.12 13.08 14.42
N GLU A 123 -23.09 13.35 13.61
CA GLU A 123 -22.35 14.62 13.62
C GLU A 123 -23.26 15.80 13.27
N GLU A 124 -24.10 15.66 12.23
CA GLU A 124 -25.10 16.67 11.85
C GLU A 124 -26.12 16.90 12.98
N SER A 125 -26.62 15.83 13.61
CA SER A 125 -27.54 15.92 14.75
C SER A 125 -26.90 16.61 15.96
N LEU A 126 -25.67 16.26 16.34
CA LEU A 126 -24.94 16.92 17.43
C LEU A 126 -24.73 18.40 17.14
N ARG A 127 -24.39 18.75 15.90
CA ARG A 127 -24.23 20.13 15.47
C ARG A 127 -25.54 20.91 15.57
N GLU A 128 -26.66 20.33 15.14
CA GLU A 128 -27.99 20.93 15.26
C GLU A 128 -28.41 21.11 16.72
N LEU A 129 -28.16 20.13 17.59
CA LEU A 129 -28.42 20.22 19.02
C LEU A 129 -27.62 21.36 19.66
N TRP A 130 -26.32 21.44 19.38
CA TRP A 130 -25.45 22.51 19.88
C TRP A 130 -25.89 23.89 19.41
N ASP A 131 -26.19 24.03 18.12
CA ASP A 131 -26.67 25.28 17.55
C ASP A 131 -28.06 25.65 18.12
N ASN A 132 -28.93 24.68 18.39
CA ASN A 132 -30.21 24.88 19.08
C ASN A 132 -30.02 25.40 20.51
N THR A 133 -29.09 24.83 21.29
CA THR A 133 -28.76 25.33 22.64
C THR A 133 -28.23 26.76 22.59
N LYS A 134 -27.47 27.11 21.55
CA LYS A 134 -26.91 28.46 21.32
C LYS A 134 -27.86 29.40 20.58
N ARG A 135 -29.06 28.94 20.21
CA ARG A 135 -29.98 29.69 19.35
C ARG A 135 -30.36 31.04 19.93
N ASN A 136 -30.42 31.17 21.26
CA ASN A 136 -30.74 32.41 21.96
C ASN A 136 -29.52 33.25 22.37
N ASN A 137 -28.31 32.76 22.10
CA ASN A 137 -27.09 33.38 22.59
C ASN A 137 -26.62 34.51 21.66
N ILE A 138 -26.26 35.64 22.26
CA ILE A 138 -25.47 36.70 21.61
C ILE A 138 -24.08 36.75 22.24
N ARG A 139 -23.08 37.13 21.43
CA ARG A 139 -21.70 37.24 21.84
C ARG A 139 -21.23 38.68 21.68
N ILE A 140 -20.82 39.29 22.79
CA ILE A 140 -20.26 40.66 22.81
C ILE A 140 -18.75 40.60 23.01
N ILE A 141 -18.03 41.37 22.19
CA ILE A 141 -16.58 41.43 22.15
C ILE A 141 -16.15 42.88 22.39
N GLY A 142 -15.13 43.07 23.22
CA GLY A 142 -14.54 44.40 23.48
C GLY A 142 -14.93 45.04 24.82
N ILE A 143 -15.61 44.31 25.71
CA ILE A 143 -15.97 44.81 27.05
C ILE A 143 -14.85 44.50 28.04
N LYS A 144 -14.40 45.52 28.80
CA LYS A 144 -13.36 45.39 29.83
C LYS A 144 -13.74 44.35 30.91
N GLU A 145 -12.75 43.74 31.55
CA GLU A 145 -12.97 42.80 32.66
C GLU A 145 -13.43 43.57 33.92
N GLY A 146 -14.24 42.95 34.78
CA GLY A 146 -14.69 43.53 36.06
C GLY A 146 -16.20 43.76 36.20
N GLU A 147 -16.96 43.83 35.11
CA GLU A 147 -18.43 43.85 35.11
C GLU A 147 -18.94 42.43 34.80
N GLU A 148 -19.25 41.67 35.84
CA GLU A 148 -19.54 40.22 35.74
C GLU A 148 -20.83 39.79 36.43
N GLU A 149 -21.44 40.65 37.25
CA GLU A 149 -22.72 40.31 37.87
C GLU A 149 -23.86 40.36 36.84
N LYS A 150 -24.84 39.47 37.02
CA LYS A 150 -25.99 39.37 36.11
C LYS A 150 -26.74 40.72 35.99
N GLN A 151 -26.88 41.44 37.10
CA GLN A 151 -27.56 42.74 37.12
C GLN A 151 -26.74 43.81 36.40
N GLU A 152 -25.42 43.85 36.60
CA GLU A 152 -24.51 44.76 35.89
C GLU A 152 -24.57 44.53 34.39
N ILE A 153 -24.58 43.28 33.95
CA ILE A 153 -24.62 42.96 32.52
C ILE A 153 -25.99 43.26 31.91
N GLN A 154 -27.08 43.11 32.68
CA GLN A 154 -28.39 43.54 32.23
C GLN A 154 -28.44 45.07 32.04
N ASN A 155 -27.92 45.82 33.00
CA ASN A 155 -27.79 47.28 32.90
C ASN A 155 -26.88 47.70 31.73
N MET A 156 -25.77 47.00 31.52
CA MET A 156 -24.86 47.21 30.38
C MET A 156 -25.56 46.93 29.05
N LEU A 157 -26.35 45.85 28.95
CA LEU A 157 -27.10 45.56 27.74
C LEU A 157 -28.12 46.67 27.47
N GLU A 158 -28.82 47.15 28.50
CA GLU A 158 -29.77 48.26 28.41
C GLU A 158 -29.07 49.57 27.98
N GLU A 159 -27.91 49.89 28.54
CA GLU A 159 -27.08 51.04 28.15
C GLU A 159 -26.64 50.94 26.68
N ILE A 160 -26.21 49.75 26.24
CA ILE A 160 -25.87 49.50 24.83
C ILE A 160 -27.10 49.71 23.94
N MET A 161 -28.27 49.17 24.32
CA MET A 161 -29.49 49.29 23.53
C MET A 161 -29.99 50.73 23.44
N THR A 162 -30.01 51.46 24.55
CA THR A 162 -30.48 52.85 24.59
C THR A 162 -29.50 53.78 23.87
N GLY A 163 -28.19 53.62 24.08
CA GLY A 163 -27.17 54.44 23.43
C GLY A 163 -26.98 54.13 21.94
N ASN A 164 -27.19 52.88 21.51
CA ASN A 164 -26.95 52.47 20.13
C ASN A 164 -28.20 52.19 19.27
N PHE A 165 -29.31 51.79 19.89
CA PHE A 165 -30.50 51.31 19.19
C PHE A 165 -31.79 51.88 19.82
N PRO A 166 -32.09 53.18 19.63
CA PRO A 166 -33.22 53.84 20.27
C PRO A 166 -34.56 53.14 20.01
N ASP A 167 -34.73 52.55 18.82
CA ASP A 167 -35.95 51.83 18.42
C ASP A 167 -36.17 50.52 19.18
N ILE A 168 -35.10 49.92 19.70
CA ILE A 168 -35.15 48.70 20.51
C ILE A 168 -35.39 49.06 21.97
N GLY A 169 -34.66 50.06 22.49
CA GLY A 169 -34.77 50.51 23.89
C GLY A 169 -36.16 51.01 24.28
N LYS A 170 -36.93 51.57 23.35
CA LYS A 170 -38.27 52.12 23.63
C LYS A 170 -39.42 51.10 23.65
N LYS A 171 -39.25 49.90 23.09
CA LYS A 171 -40.39 49.02 22.73
C LYS A 171 -40.63 47.82 23.65
N LYS A 172 -39.63 47.33 24.39
CA LYS A 172 -39.77 46.21 25.36
C LYS A 172 -38.46 45.99 26.13
N THR A 173 -38.53 45.69 27.43
CA THR A 173 -37.36 45.26 28.23
C THR A 173 -36.84 43.91 27.72
N ILE A 174 -35.54 43.84 27.44
CA ILE A 174 -34.88 42.62 26.94
C ILE A 174 -34.53 41.75 28.15
N GLN A 175 -35.13 40.56 28.24
CA GLN A 175 -34.86 39.64 29.35
C GLN A 175 -33.63 38.76 29.08
N VAL A 176 -32.71 38.75 30.05
CA VAL A 176 -31.51 37.91 30.05
C VAL A 176 -31.72 36.70 30.95
N GLN A 177 -31.57 35.51 30.38
CA GLN A 177 -31.66 34.26 31.13
C GLN A 177 -30.36 33.97 31.88
N GLU A 178 -29.25 34.01 31.15
CA GLU A 178 -27.93 33.60 31.64
C GLU A 178 -26.83 34.45 31.00
N VAL A 179 -25.74 34.63 31.73
CA VAL A 179 -24.62 35.44 31.30
C VAL A 179 -23.33 34.85 31.84
N HIS A 180 -22.30 34.79 30.99
CA HIS A 180 -20.97 34.35 31.42
C HIS A 180 -19.88 34.81 30.44
N ARG A 181 -18.64 34.90 30.94
CA ARG A 181 -17.43 35.16 30.14
C ARG A 181 -16.91 33.86 29.54
N VAL A 182 -16.45 33.91 28.29
CA VAL A 182 -15.82 32.76 27.61
C VAL A 182 -14.43 33.13 27.11
N PRO A 183 -13.39 32.36 27.50
CA PRO A 183 -13.43 31.19 28.41
C PRO A 183 -13.68 31.54 29.89
N ASN A 184 -14.22 30.62 30.70
CA ASN A 184 -14.51 30.88 32.11
C ASN A 184 -13.25 31.26 32.92
N LYS A 185 -12.09 30.69 32.57
CA LYS A 185 -10.81 31.01 33.22
C LYS A 185 -10.13 32.18 32.52
N LEU A 186 -9.72 33.19 33.30
CA LEU A 186 -8.89 34.27 32.81
C LEU A 186 -7.49 33.75 32.46
N ASN A 187 -6.98 34.12 31.29
CA ASN A 187 -5.60 33.85 30.90
C ASN A 187 -4.80 35.15 30.96
N PRO A 188 -3.89 35.34 31.94
CA PRO A 188 -3.15 36.59 32.10
C PRO A 188 -2.21 36.90 30.92
N LYS A 189 -1.88 35.90 30.09
CA LYS A 189 -1.05 36.10 28.89
C LYS A 189 -1.82 36.71 27.70
N ARG A 190 -3.15 36.80 27.79
CA ARG A 190 -3.99 37.31 26.70
C ARG A 190 -4.33 38.78 26.96
N PRO A 191 -3.85 39.73 26.13
CA PRO A 191 -4.09 41.16 26.36
C PRO A 191 -5.51 41.61 26.00
N THR A 192 -6.26 40.79 25.25
CA THR A 192 -7.65 41.11 24.84
C THR A 192 -8.66 40.64 25.89
N PRO A 193 -9.67 41.43 26.24
CA PRO A 193 -10.74 41.00 27.14
C PRO A 193 -11.46 39.74 26.65
N ARG A 194 -11.95 38.91 27.58
CA ARG A 194 -12.78 37.74 27.30
C ARG A 194 -14.12 38.16 26.72
N HIS A 195 -14.68 37.31 25.88
CA HIS A 195 -15.97 37.62 25.24
C HIS A 195 -17.09 37.32 26.24
N ILE A 196 -18.19 38.07 26.19
CA ILE A 196 -19.39 37.79 26.99
C ILE A 196 -20.38 37.02 26.12
N ILE A 197 -20.92 35.93 26.65
CA ILE A 197 -22.08 35.25 26.08
C ILE A 197 -23.30 35.61 26.92
N ILE A 198 -24.34 36.12 26.26
CA ILE A 198 -25.62 36.46 26.87
C ILE A 198 -26.69 35.58 26.24
N LYS A 199 -27.37 34.78 27.07
CA LYS A 199 -28.52 33.96 26.65
C LYS A 199 -29.79 34.76 26.88
N LEU A 200 -30.49 35.09 25.79
CA LEU A 200 -31.75 35.81 25.86
C LEU A 200 -32.93 34.86 26.05
N THR A 201 -34.02 35.33 26.65
CA THR A 201 -35.24 34.52 26.77
C THR A 201 -35.89 34.28 25.40
N ASN A 202 -35.89 35.30 24.53
CA ASN A 202 -36.54 35.23 23.22
C ASN A 202 -35.55 35.24 22.05
N THR A 203 -35.77 34.35 21.08
CA THR A 203 -35.05 34.35 19.80
C THR A 203 -35.28 35.63 18.97
N ASN A 204 -36.48 36.22 19.08
CA ASN A 204 -36.85 37.42 18.35
C ASN A 204 -36.03 38.65 18.79
N ASP A 205 -35.76 38.78 20.09
CA ASP A 205 -34.95 39.87 20.62
C ASP A 205 -33.51 39.75 20.12
N LYS A 206 -32.94 38.54 20.13
CA LYS A 206 -31.64 38.27 19.49
C LYS A 206 -31.62 38.71 18.02
N ALA A 207 -32.64 38.34 17.24
CA ALA A 207 -32.69 38.67 15.82
C ALA A 207 -32.75 40.18 15.58
N ARG A 208 -33.55 40.91 16.38
CA ARG A 208 -33.66 42.37 16.34
C ARG A 208 -32.34 43.06 16.68
N ILE A 209 -31.71 42.66 17.78
CA ILE A 209 -30.40 43.20 18.21
C ILE A 209 -29.34 43.00 17.12
N LEU A 210 -29.23 41.78 16.59
CA LEU A 210 -28.23 41.46 15.58
C LEU A 210 -28.50 42.18 14.25
N LYS A 211 -29.76 42.42 13.90
CA LYS A 211 -30.12 43.21 12.71
C LYS A 211 -29.70 44.67 12.91
N ALA A 212 -30.07 45.29 14.01
CA ALA A 212 -29.73 46.68 14.30
C ALA A 212 -28.20 46.89 14.41
N ALA A 213 -27.49 45.95 15.04
CA ALA A 213 -26.03 45.99 15.12
C ALA A 213 -25.35 45.93 13.74
N ARG A 214 -25.90 45.16 12.78
CA ARG A 214 -25.40 45.10 11.41
C ARG A 214 -25.69 46.37 10.61
N GLU A 215 -26.87 46.96 10.80
CA GLU A 215 -27.29 48.18 10.12
C GLU A 215 -26.46 49.39 10.57
N ARG A 216 -26.20 49.51 11.88
CA ARG A 216 -25.40 50.62 12.43
C ARG A 216 -23.90 50.49 12.16
N GLN A 217 -23.38 49.26 12.02
CA GLN A 217 -21.97 48.89 11.83
C GLN A 217 -20.99 49.29 12.96
N LYS A 218 -21.13 50.47 13.56
CA LYS A 218 -20.33 50.97 14.69
C LYS A 218 -21.18 51.00 15.98
N VAL A 219 -20.91 50.06 16.87
CA VAL A 219 -21.55 49.96 18.19
C VAL A 219 -20.53 50.33 19.24
N THR A 220 -20.90 51.18 20.20
CA THR A 220 -19.99 51.66 21.25
C THR A 220 -20.58 51.46 22.64
N TYR A 221 -19.73 51.18 23.62
CA TYR A 221 -20.08 51.10 25.04
C TYR A 221 -19.06 51.90 25.84
N LYS A 222 -19.52 52.86 26.67
CA LYS A 222 -18.64 53.77 27.45
C LYS A 222 -17.49 54.36 26.61
N GLY A 223 -17.82 54.83 25.39
CA GLY A 223 -16.85 55.38 24.43
C GLY A 223 -15.95 54.37 23.70
N SER A 224 -15.99 53.08 24.06
CA SER A 224 -15.17 52.02 23.45
C SER A 224 -15.95 51.28 22.35
N PRO A 225 -15.33 50.95 21.20
CA PRO A 225 -15.98 50.18 20.14
C PRO A 225 -16.18 48.73 20.58
N ILE A 226 -17.39 48.21 20.39
CA ILE A 226 -17.75 46.83 20.69
C ILE A 226 -18.33 46.12 19.47
N ARG A 227 -18.25 44.79 19.46
CA ARG A 227 -18.84 43.96 18.40
C ARG A 227 -19.83 42.97 18.98
N ILE A 228 -21.07 43.06 18.48
CA ILE A 228 -22.14 42.10 18.80
C ILE A 228 -22.22 41.09 17.65
N SER A 229 -22.21 39.81 17.99
CA SER A 229 -22.22 38.71 17.03
C SER A 229 -23.05 37.54 17.53
N THR A 230 -23.37 36.61 16.64
CA THR A 230 -24.01 35.34 16.97
C THR A 230 -23.01 34.38 17.59
N ASP A 231 -23.40 33.70 18.66
CA ASP A 231 -22.69 32.51 19.15
C ASP A 231 -23.10 31.29 18.33
N PHE A 232 -22.12 30.65 17.67
CA PHE A 232 -22.31 29.41 16.92
C PHE A 232 -21.47 28.28 17.54
N SER A 233 -21.80 27.03 17.22
CA SER A 233 -20.87 25.92 17.41
C SER A 233 -19.56 26.14 16.63
N THR A 234 -18.50 25.45 17.03
CA THR A 234 -17.20 25.48 16.35
C THR A 234 -17.31 25.03 14.91
N GLU A 235 -18.11 23.99 14.68
CA GLU A 235 -18.40 23.37 13.40
C GLU A 235 -19.15 24.35 12.49
N THR A 236 -20.16 25.06 13.03
CA THR A 236 -20.89 26.08 12.26
C THR A 236 -20.04 27.31 11.96
N HIS A 237 -19.20 27.75 12.89
CA HIS A 237 -18.23 28.81 12.61
C HIS A 237 -17.27 28.41 11.48
N GLN A 238 -16.79 27.17 11.48
CA GLN A 238 -15.88 26.66 10.44
C GLN A 238 -16.60 26.55 9.08
N ALA A 239 -17.79 25.95 9.04
CA ALA A 239 -18.59 25.85 7.82
C ALA A 239 -18.92 27.24 7.22
N ARG A 240 -19.18 28.24 8.05
CA ARG A 240 -19.36 29.63 7.58
C ARG A 240 -18.07 30.23 7.01
N ARG A 241 -16.91 29.94 7.60
CA ARG A 241 -15.61 30.39 7.07
C ARG A 241 -15.32 29.80 5.71
N GLU A 242 -15.68 28.53 5.51
CA GLU A 242 -15.52 27.85 4.23
C GLU A 242 -16.33 28.51 3.11
N TRP A 243 -17.44 29.17 3.44
CA TRP A 243 -18.23 29.97 2.51
C TRP A 243 -17.65 31.35 2.23
N ASN A 244 -16.74 31.89 3.05
CA ASN A 244 -16.31 33.30 2.95
C ASN A 244 -15.64 33.64 1.60
N GLU A 245 -14.78 32.77 1.07
CA GLU A 245 -14.14 33.02 -0.23
C GLU A 245 -15.18 33.04 -1.36
N ILE A 246 -16.10 32.07 -1.35
CA ILE A 246 -17.19 31.95 -2.33
C ILE A 246 -18.13 33.16 -2.23
N TYR A 247 -18.47 33.56 -1.00
CA TYR A 247 -19.32 34.71 -0.71
C TYR A 247 -18.75 36.00 -1.32
N LYS A 248 -17.45 36.26 -1.11
CA LYS A 248 -16.79 37.45 -1.67
C LYS A 248 -16.84 37.48 -3.20
N VAL A 249 -16.55 36.34 -3.85
CA VAL A 249 -16.61 36.25 -5.32
C VAL A 249 -18.03 36.45 -5.85
N MET A 250 -19.03 35.82 -5.22
CA MET A 250 -20.44 35.99 -5.61
C MET A 250 -20.95 37.42 -5.38
N GLN A 251 -20.50 38.09 -4.31
CA GLN A 251 -20.85 39.47 -4.01
C GLN A 251 -20.27 40.43 -5.06
N ASN A 252 -19.00 40.25 -5.44
CA ASN A 252 -18.35 41.05 -6.49
C ASN A 252 -19.01 40.90 -7.87
N LYS A 253 -19.74 39.80 -8.09
CA LYS A 253 -20.45 39.49 -9.34
C LYS A 253 -21.94 39.84 -9.29
N GLY A 254 -22.41 40.49 -8.22
CA GLY A 254 -23.79 41.02 -8.13
C GLY A 254 -24.87 39.98 -7.77
N LEU A 255 -24.52 38.77 -7.32
CA LEU A 255 -25.48 37.70 -7.02
C LEU A 255 -26.21 37.85 -5.67
N ASN A 256 -25.88 38.90 -4.90
CA ASN A 256 -26.46 39.19 -3.59
C ASN A 256 -26.50 37.97 -2.63
N PRO A 257 -25.35 37.32 -2.38
CA PRO A 257 -25.31 36.13 -1.54
C PRO A 257 -25.68 36.46 -0.08
N ARG A 258 -26.28 35.49 0.60
CA ARG A 258 -26.64 35.51 2.03
C ARG A 258 -26.22 34.20 2.68
N ILE A 259 -25.60 34.28 3.86
CA ILE A 259 -25.26 33.10 4.66
C ILE A 259 -26.30 32.94 5.77
N LEU A 260 -27.28 32.07 5.52
CA LEU A 260 -28.38 31.76 6.41
C LEU A 260 -27.95 30.84 7.56
N TYR A 261 -28.78 30.79 8.60
CA TYR A 261 -28.60 29.87 9.72
C TYR A 261 -28.84 28.40 9.31
N PRO A 262 -28.06 27.44 9.83
CA PRO A 262 -26.83 27.59 10.62
C PRO A 262 -25.62 27.98 9.77
N ALA A 263 -25.44 27.40 8.57
CA ALA A 263 -24.36 27.74 7.63
C ALA A 263 -24.75 27.45 6.16
N ARG A 264 -25.89 28.00 5.70
CA ARG A 264 -26.38 27.78 4.33
C ARG A 264 -26.08 28.96 3.43
N LEU A 265 -25.42 28.74 2.30
CA LEU A 265 -25.20 29.79 1.30
C LEU A 265 -26.42 29.90 0.39
N SER A 266 -27.00 31.08 0.31
CA SER A 266 -28.18 31.36 -0.51
C SER A 266 -27.94 32.54 -1.43
N PHE A 267 -28.41 32.47 -2.67
CA PHE A 267 -28.33 33.55 -3.65
C PHE A 267 -29.48 33.44 -4.67
N LYS A 268 -29.77 34.54 -5.36
CA LYS A 268 -30.80 34.60 -6.39
C LYS A 268 -30.21 34.21 -7.74
N ILE A 269 -30.85 33.29 -8.45
CA ILE A 269 -30.46 32.88 -9.81
C ILE A 269 -31.71 32.43 -10.59
N GLU A 270 -31.82 32.83 -11.86
CA GLU A 270 -32.92 32.42 -12.77
C GLU A 270 -34.32 32.61 -12.15
N GLY A 271 -34.55 33.76 -11.52
CA GLY A 271 -35.85 34.07 -10.91
C GLY A 271 -36.13 33.39 -9.56
N GLY A 272 -35.31 32.44 -9.10
CA GLY A 272 -35.49 31.72 -7.82
C GLY A 272 -34.38 31.98 -6.80
N ILE A 273 -34.68 31.77 -5.52
CA ILE A 273 -33.67 31.74 -4.45
C ILE A 273 -33.24 30.29 -4.25
N ARG A 274 -31.95 30.00 -4.44
CA ARG A 274 -31.39 28.68 -4.10
C ARG A 274 -30.58 28.75 -2.82
N SER A 275 -30.49 27.63 -2.12
CA SER A 275 -29.80 27.51 -0.82
C SER A 275 -29.04 26.20 -0.73
N PHE A 276 -27.75 26.27 -0.40
CA PHE A 276 -26.84 25.12 -0.31
C PHE A 276 -26.33 24.96 1.12
N THR A 277 -26.32 23.73 1.62
CA THR A 277 -25.81 23.38 2.95
C THR A 277 -24.31 23.12 2.93
N ASP A 278 -23.80 22.54 1.85
CA ASP A 278 -22.39 22.19 1.68
C ASP A 278 -21.85 22.59 0.29
N LYS A 279 -20.52 22.59 0.16
CA LYS A 279 -19.83 22.88 -1.10
C LYS A 279 -20.08 21.81 -2.16
N LYS A 280 -20.36 20.57 -1.76
CA LYS A 280 -20.64 19.46 -2.68
C LYS A 280 -21.92 19.71 -3.47
N GLY A 281 -23.01 20.06 -2.79
CA GLY A 281 -24.27 20.41 -3.46
C GLY A 281 -24.13 21.64 -4.36
N LEU A 282 -23.33 22.64 -3.94
CA LEU A 282 -23.01 23.76 -4.83
C LEU A 282 -22.23 23.30 -6.07
N ARG A 283 -21.26 22.37 -5.91
CA ARG A 283 -20.46 21.82 -7.01
C ARG A 283 -21.34 21.11 -8.06
N GLU A 284 -22.28 20.27 -7.61
CA GLU A 284 -23.23 19.57 -8.49
C GLU A 284 -24.18 20.54 -9.20
N PHE A 285 -24.51 21.67 -8.58
CA PHE A 285 -25.34 22.69 -9.21
C PHE A 285 -24.59 23.52 -10.27
N ILE A 286 -23.32 23.84 -10.03
CA ILE A 286 -22.55 24.64 -11.00
C ILE A 286 -22.12 23.82 -12.22
N THR A 287 -22.04 22.50 -12.14
CA THR A 287 -21.67 21.64 -13.29
C THR A 287 -22.66 21.74 -14.44
N THR A 288 -23.92 22.13 -14.17
CA THR A 288 -24.94 22.35 -15.20
C THR A 288 -24.97 23.81 -15.70
N LYS A 289 -24.12 24.69 -15.15
CA LYS A 289 -24.16 26.15 -15.38
C LYS A 289 -22.77 26.72 -15.68
N PRO A 290 -22.36 26.76 -16.97
CA PRO A 290 -21.01 27.11 -17.39
C PRO A 290 -20.50 28.46 -16.84
N ALA A 291 -21.32 29.51 -16.87
CA ALA A 291 -20.93 30.84 -16.39
C ALA A 291 -20.58 30.87 -14.89
N MET A 292 -21.30 30.10 -14.06
CA MET A 292 -20.97 29.99 -12.63
C MET A 292 -19.79 29.06 -12.38
N GLN A 293 -19.66 28.00 -13.18
CA GLN A 293 -18.52 27.10 -13.09
C GLN A 293 -17.21 27.84 -13.37
N GLU A 294 -17.20 28.71 -14.38
CA GLU A 294 -16.05 29.56 -14.70
C GLU A 294 -15.77 30.59 -13.60
N MET A 295 -16.81 31.26 -13.10
CA MET A 295 -16.70 32.24 -12.02
C MET A 295 -16.13 31.65 -10.72
N LEU A 296 -16.49 30.41 -10.37
CA LEU A 296 -16.05 29.73 -9.15
C LEU A 296 -14.91 28.74 -9.39
N LYS A 297 -14.32 28.76 -10.60
CA LYS A 297 -13.21 27.90 -10.99
C LYS A 297 -12.01 28.20 -10.08
N GLY A 298 -11.40 27.14 -9.53
CA GLY A 298 -10.26 27.25 -8.59
C GLY A 298 -10.65 27.31 -7.10
N LEU A 299 -11.82 27.86 -6.73
CA LEU A 299 -12.28 27.85 -5.33
C LEU A 299 -12.80 26.48 -4.89
N LEU A 300 -13.51 25.79 -5.79
CA LEU A 300 -14.10 24.48 -5.53
C LEU A 300 -13.14 23.31 -5.82
N SER A 301 -11.98 23.58 -6.40
CA SER A 301 -10.95 22.58 -6.75
C SER A 301 -9.93 22.34 -5.62
N LYS A 302 -9.78 23.27 -4.67
CA LYS A 302 -8.78 23.20 -3.59
C LYS A 302 -8.98 22.01 -2.63
N GLU A 303 -10.18 21.45 -2.50
CA GLU A 303 -10.44 20.25 -1.67
C GLU A 303 -9.78 18.96 -2.19
N GLN A 304 -9.40 18.88 -3.47
CA GLN A 304 -8.64 17.73 -3.98
C GLN A 304 -7.24 17.62 -3.32
N SER A 305 -6.73 18.70 -2.73
CA SER A 305 -5.46 18.71 -1.99
C SER A 305 -5.50 17.93 -0.67
N THR A 306 -6.65 17.86 0.00
CA THR A 306 -6.78 17.06 1.25
C THR A 306 -6.83 15.57 0.94
N GLY A 307 -7.41 15.19 -0.20
CA GLY A 307 -7.30 13.84 -0.77
C GLY A 307 -5.85 13.48 -1.11
N LYS A 308 -5.08 14.41 -1.71
CA LYS A 308 -3.64 14.22 -1.94
C LYS A 308 -2.86 14.06 -0.63
N ALA A 309 -3.19 14.81 0.42
CA ALA A 309 -2.55 14.69 1.72
C ALA A 309 -2.90 13.35 2.42
N LYS A 310 -4.16 12.91 2.35
CA LYS A 310 -4.60 11.59 2.84
C LYS A 310 -3.89 10.46 2.07
N ARG A 311 -3.79 10.58 0.75
CA ARG A 311 -3.08 9.62 -0.12
C ARG A 311 -1.57 9.60 0.15
N LYS A 312 -0.94 10.76 0.40
CA LYS A 312 0.46 10.84 0.84
C LYS A 312 0.68 10.23 2.23
N ARG A 313 -0.27 10.37 3.16
CA ARG A 313 -0.22 9.71 4.46
C ARG A 313 -0.33 8.19 4.33
N ILE A 314 -1.25 7.70 3.50
CA ILE A 314 -1.40 6.27 3.20
C ILE A 314 -0.12 5.74 2.55
N GLN A 315 0.40 6.42 1.53
CA GLN A 315 1.66 6.03 0.88
C GLN A 315 2.82 5.99 1.87
N LYS A 316 2.92 6.99 2.76
CA LYS A 316 3.95 7.01 3.80
C LYS A 316 3.81 5.83 4.78
N VAL A 317 2.58 5.44 5.11
CA VAL A 317 2.32 4.26 5.94
C VAL A 317 2.71 2.98 5.20
N GLU A 318 2.34 2.84 3.93
CA GLU A 318 2.72 1.70 3.09
C GLU A 318 4.24 1.58 2.95
N ASP A 319 4.93 2.69 2.69
CA ASP A 319 6.39 2.76 2.57
C ASP A 319 7.05 2.43 3.92
N SER A 320 6.46 2.88 5.03
CA SER A 320 6.94 2.55 6.39
C SER A 320 6.78 1.06 6.68
N VAL A 321 5.63 0.46 6.36
CA VAL A 321 5.37 -0.98 6.52
C VAL A 321 6.32 -1.80 5.65
N ARG A 322 6.58 -1.36 4.41
CA ARG A 322 7.56 -1.98 3.52
C ARG A 322 8.96 -1.92 4.10
N SER A 323 9.40 -0.75 4.57
CA SER A 323 10.72 -0.57 5.18
C SER A 323 10.90 -1.39 6.47
N LEU A 324 9.84 -1.52 7.29
CA LEU A 324 9.83 -2.40 8.45
C LEU A 324 9.96 -3.86 8.01
N GLY A 325 9.18 -4.29 7.02
CA GLY A 325 9.27 -5.64 6.44
C GLY A 325 10.67 -5.97 5.92
N ASP A 326 11.33 -5.02 5.26
CA ASP A 326 12.70 -5.18 4.76
C ASP A 326 13.72 -5.20 5.89
N ASN A 327 13.55 -4.40 6.94
CA ASN A 327 14.36 -4.46 8.17
C ASN A 327 14.21 -5.81 8.90
N PHE A 328 12.98 -6.35 9.00
CA PHE A 328 12.74 -7.66 9.58
C PHE A 328 13.33 -8.81 8.76
N LYS A 329 13.45 -8.64 7.44
CA LYS A 329 14.12 -9.60 6.54
C LYS A 329 15.63 -9.38 6.48
N ARG A 330 16.14 -8.24 6.95
CA ARG A 330 17.55 -7.83 6.78
C ARG A 330 18.52 -8.84 7.38
N THR A 331 18.18 -9.48 8.48
CA THR A 331 18.99 -10.52 9.13
C THR A 331 18.63 -11.95 8.76
N LYS A 332 17.58 -12.17 7.95
CA LYS A 332 17.09 -13.51 7.60
C LYS A 332 17.73 -14.02 6.31
N ILE A 333 18.34 -15.20 6.35
CA ILE A 333 18.83 -15.97 5.20
C ILE A 333 17.78 -17.02 4.84
N ARG A 334 17.59 -17.27 3.55
CA ARG A 334 16.70 -18.33 3.05
C ARG A 334 17.54 -19.35 2.30
N ILE A 335 17.46 -20.60 2.73
CA ILE A 335 18.14 -21.73 2.09
C ILE A 335 17.07 -22.60 1.42
N MET A 336 17.33 -22.98 0.17
CA MET A 336 16.43 -23.79 -0.65
C MET A 336 17.09 -25.14 -0.94
N GLY A 337 16.37 -26.08 -1.54
CA GLY A 337 16.95 -27.36 -1.98
C GLY A 337 17.33 -28.38 -0.89
N VAL A 338 17.39 -28.00 0.39
CA VAL A 338 17.79 -28.92 1.46
C VAL A 338 16.74 -30.04 1.67
N PRO A 339 17.10 -31.33 1.57
CA PRO A 339 16.21 -32.47 1.81
C PRO A 339 15.51 -32.44 3.19
N GLU A 340 14.37 -33.12 3.30
CA GLU A 340 13.63 -33.30 4.57
C GLU A 340 14.01 -34.66 5.19
N GLU A 341 14.85 -34.67 6.21
CA GLU A 341 15.21 -35.89 6.98
C GLU A 341 14.17 -36.21 8.07
N GLU A 342 14.11 -37.48 8.53
CA GLU A 342 13.06 -37.98 9.45
C GLU A 342 13.11 -37.38 10.88
N ARG A 343 14.26 -36.83 11.29
CA ARG A 343 14.40 -36.08 12.54
C ARG A 343 14.50 -34.59 12.20
N GLU A 344 13.41 -33.84 12.34
CA GLU A 344 13.34 -32.40 12.05
C GLU A 344 14.19 -31.51 12.98
N GLN A 345 15.07 -32.09 13.80
CA GLN A 345 15.26 -31.55 15.15
C GLN A 345 16.36 -30.51 15.31
N ASP A 346 17.27 -30.29 14.36
CA ASP A 346 18.26 -29.20 14.49
C ASP A 346 18.57 -28.49 13.16
N THR A 347 17.69 -27.57 12.75
CA THR A 347 17.97 -26.67 11.61
C THR A 347 19.16 -25.73 11.84
N GLU A 348 19.62 -25.60 13.10
CA GLU A 348 20.83 -24.86 13.47
C GLU A 348 22.09 -25.68 13.15
N ASN A 349 22.16 -26.95 13.58
CA ASN A 349 23.28 -27.85 13.26
C ASN A 349 23.44 -28.02 11.74
N LEU A 350 22.32 -28.15 11.03
CA LEU A 350 22.31 -28.20 9.56
C LEU A 350 22.94 -26.95 8.91
N PHE A 351 22.67 -25.76 9.47
CA PHE A 351 23.26 -24.53 8.94
C PHE A 351 24.78 -24.50 9.18
N GLU A 352 25.24 -24.98 10.34
CA GLU A 352 26.67 -25.11 10.65
C GLU A 352 27.38 -26.10 9.71
N GLU A 353 26.74 -27.24 9.40
CA GLU A 353 27.25 -28.22 8.43
C GLU A 353 27.39 -27.61 7.02
N ILE A 354 26.36 -26.90 6.54
CA ILE A 354 26.42 -26.20 5.24
C ILE A 354 27.57 -25.17 5.24
N MET A 355 27.73 -24.44 6.33
CA MET A 355 28.76 -23.41 6.45
C MET A 355 30.18 -24.00 6.53
N THR A 356 30.37 -25.13 7.21
CA THR A 356 31.67 -25.82 7.31
C THR A 356 32.05 -26.50 6.01
N GLU A 357 31.10 -27.15 5.33
CA GLU A 357 31.30 -27.74 3.99
C GLU A 357 31.70 -26.66 2.98
N ASN A 358 31.02 -25.50 3.02
CA ASN A 358 31.16 -24.52 1.94
C ASN A 358 32.12 -23.37 2.20
N PHE A 359 32.21 -22.92 3.44
CA PHE A 359 32.86 -21.68 3.83
C PHE A 359 33.69 -21.84 5.12
N PRO A 360 34.64 -22.80 5.17
CA PRO A 360 35.38 -23.12 6.40
C PRO A 360 36.20 -21.94 6.96
N HIS A 361 36.61 -21.01 6.10
CA HIS A 361 37.29 -19.78 6.51
C HIS A 361 36.36 -18.81 7.25
N LEU A 362 35.09 -18.71 6.83
CA LEU A 362 34.10 -17.83 7.45
C LEU A 362 33.63 -18.36 8.81
N VAL A 363 33.55 -19.69 8.97
CA VAL A 363 33.21 -20.33 10.25
C VAL A 363 34.21 -19.97 11.36
N LYS A 364 35.49 -19.80 11.01
CA LYS A 364 36.55 -19.44 11.97
C LYS A 364 36.56 -17.95 12.31
N GLU A 365 36.04 -17.11 11.43
CA GLU A 365 36.05 -15.64 11.58
C GLU A 365 34.75 -15.07 12.16
N ILE A 366 33.64 -15.78 12.02
CA ILE A 366 32.31 -15.35 12.42
C ILE A 366 31.81 -16.31 13.49
N ASP A 367 31.41 -15.77 14.64
CA ASP A 367 30.64 -16.51 15.64
C ASP A 367 29.24 -16.81 15.07
N LEU A 368 29.04 -18.05 14.59
CA LEU A 368 27.85 -18.47 13.81
C LEU A 368 26.59 -18.65 14.65
N GLN A 369 26.48 -17.98 15.80
CA GLN A 369 25.28 -18.01 16.63
C GLN A 369 24.05 -17.66 15.81
N VAL A 370 23.09 -18.59 15.76
CA VAL A 370 21.79 -18.39 15.11
C VAL A 370 20.79 -17.92 16.18
N GLN A 371 19.97 -16.92 15.87
CA GLN A 371 18.90 -16.48 16.79
C GLN A 371 17.64 -17.33 16.65
N GLU A 372 17.39 -17.84 15.45
CA GLU A 372 16.20 -18.61 15.13
C GLU A 372 16.45 -19.35 13.80
N ALA A 373 16.16 -20.65 13.78
CA ALA A 373 16.14 -21.44 12.57
C ALA A 373 14.82 -22.22 12.48
N HIS A 374 14.13 -22.14 11.34
CA HIS A 374 12.93 -22.94 11.11
C HIS A 374 12.63 -23.15 9.63
N ARG A 375 11.84 -24.19 9.34
CA ARG A 375 11.31 -24.47 8.00
C ARG A 375 10.05 -23.65 7.71
N THR A 376 9.92 -23.14 6.48
CA THR A 376 8.75 -22.39 6.02
C THR A 376 8.11 -23.02 4.78
N PRO A 377 6.78 -23.24 4.77
CA PRO A 377 5.79 -22.98 5.84
C PRO A 377 5.94 -23.92 7.06
N ASN A 378 5.44 -23.50 8.24
CA ASN A 378 5.56 -24.29 9.48
C ASN A 378 4.87 -25.67 9.38
N LYS A 379 3.76 -25.76 8.64
CA LYS A 379 3.08 -27.03 8.40
C LYS A 379 3.65 -27.71 7.16
N ARG A 380 4.04 -28.98 7.32
CA ARG A 380 4.40 -29.85 6.20
C ARG A 380 3.14 -30.10 5.36
N ASN A 381 3.21 -29.79 4.07
CA ASN A 381 2.15 -30.13 3.12
C ASN A 381 2.58 -31.40 2.37
N PRO A 382 1.95 -32.57 2.63
CA PRO A 382 2.33 -33.83 2.00
C PRO A 382 2.12 -33.84 0.47
N LYS A 383 1.34 -32.89 -0.08
CA LYS A 383 1.16 -32.72 -1.53
C LYS A 383 2.29 -31.92 -2.20
N ARG A 384 3.26 -31.39 -1.45
CA ARG A 384 4.37 -30.59 -1.98
C ARG A 384 5.57 -31.49 -2.26
N THR A 385 6.01 -31.54 -3.50
CA THR A 385 7.17 -32.34 -3.95
C THR A 385 8.52 -31.66 -3.72
N THR A 386 8.53 -30.35 -3.47
CA THR A 386 9.76 -29.58 -3.18
C THR A 386 9.98 -29.44 -1.67
N PRO A 387 11.22 -29.55 -1.19
CA PRO A 387 11.53 -29.34 0.23
C PRO A 387 11.12 -27.94 0.73
N ARG A 388 10.73 -27.84 2.00
CA ARG A 388 10.48 -26.55 2.65
C ARG A 388 11.76 -25.73 2.74
N HIS A 389 11.65 -24.42 2.57
CA HIS A 389 12.81 -23.54 2.72
C HIS A 389 13.16 -23.40 4.18
N ILE A 390 14.44 -23.23 4.47
CA ILE A 390 14.92 -22.92 5.82
C ILE A 390 15.11 -21.42 5.91
N ILE A 391 14.59 -20.82 6.97
CA ILE A 391 14.85 -19.44 7.34
C ILE A 391 15.78 -19.44 8.54
N ILE A 392 16.97 -18.86 8.35
CA ILE A 392 17.97 -18.66 9.41
C ILE A 392 18.00 -17.17 9.75
N LYS A 393 17.79 -16.82 11.01
CA LYS A 393 17.89 -15.44 11.50
C LYS A 393 19.26 -15.22 12.14
N MET A 394 20.06 -14.37 11.50
CA MET A 394 21.37 -13.98 12.04
C MET A 394 21.23 -12.92 13.14
N PRO A 395 22.10 -12.91 14.16
CA PRO A 395 22.13 -11.89 15.20
C PRO A 395 22.58 -10.54 14.65
N ARG A 396 23.43 -10.52 13.62
CA ARG A 396 23.90 -9.29 12.97
C ARG A 396 23.66 -9.36 11.47
N ALA A 397 23.16 -8.26 10.90
CA ALA A 397 22.93 -8.15 9.45
C ALA A 397 24.23 -8.23 8.64
N LYS A 398 25.35 -7.76 9.22
CA LYS A 398 26.68 -7.82 8.59
C LYS A 398 27.12 -9.26 8.30
N ASP A 399 26.82 -10.18 9.21
CA ASP A 399 27.25 -11.58 9.06
C ASP A 399 26.49 -12.25 7.91
N LYS A 400 25.18 -12.00 7.80
CA LYS A 400 24.40 -12.39 6.63
C LYS A 400 24.96 -11.83 5.32
N GLU A 401 25.31 -10.54 5.28
CA GLU A 401 25.86 -9.92 4.07
C GLU A 401 27.20 -10.56 3.65
N ARG A 402 28.08 -10.89 4.61
CA ARG A 402 29.34 -11.60 4.35
C ARG A 402 29.10 -13.00 3.80
N ILE A 403 28.16 -13.76 4.38
CA ILE A 403 27.81 -15.12 3.93
C ILE A 403 27.23 -15.09 2.51
N LEU A 404 26.27 -14.19 2.24
CA LEU A 404 25.68 -14.06 0.91
C LEU A 404 26.71 -13.59 -0.14
N LYS A 405 27.67 -12.75 0.24
CA LYS A 405 28.76 -12.33 -0.65
C LYS A 405 29.65 -13.53 -1.01
N ALA A 406 30.07 -14.31 -0.02
CA ALA A 406 30.88 -15.50 -0.26
C ALA A 406 30.13 -16.56 -1.08
N ALA A 407 28.83 -16.76 -0.85
CA ALA A 407 28.01 -17.66 -1.66
C ALA A 407 27.94 -17.21 -3.13
N ARG A 408 27.80 -15.90 -3.39
CA ARG A 408 27.82 -15.37 -4.77
C ARG A 408 29.19 -15.55 -5.44
N GLU A 409 30.27 -15.36 -4.69
CA GLU A 409 31.64 -15.55 -5.18
C GLU A 409 31.95 -17.02 -5.47
N LYS A 410 31.43 -17.94 -4.64
CA LYS A 410 31.59 -19.38 -4.80
C LYS A 410 30.75 -19.97 -5.94
N GLN A 411 29.64 -19.33 -6.29
CA GLN A 411 28.66 -19.70 -7.34
C GLN A 411 27.91 -21.03 -7.14
N LEU A 412 28.54 -22.05 -6.56
CA LEU A 412 27.93 -23.34 -6.23
C LEU A 412 28.06 -23.61 -4.73
N VAL A 413 26.91 -23.76 -4.07
CA VAL A 413 26.80 -24.13 -2.66
C VAL A 413 26.15 -25.52 -2.60
N THR A 414 26.75 -26.43 -1.84
CA THR A 414 26.29 -27.82 -1.73
C THR A 414 25.94 -28.17 -0.30
N TYR A 415 25.12 -29.20 -0.12
CA TYR A 415 24.92 -29.87 1.15
C TYR A 415 24.93 -31.37 0.89
N ASN A 416 25.84 -32.11 1.54
CA ASN A 416 26.04 -33.53 1.29
C ASN A 416 26.27 -33.85 -0.21
N GLY A 417 26.97 -32.96 -0.91
CA GLY A 417 27.26 -33.08 -2.35
C GLY A 417 26.13 -32.69 -3.31
N ALA A 418 24.94 -32.34 -2.82
CA ALA A 418 23.82 -31.86 -3.64
C ALA A 418 23.77 -30.31 -3.66
N PRO A 419 23.48 -29.66 -4.80
CA PRO A 419 23.39 -28.19 -4.89
C PRO A 419 22.14 -27.63 -4.18
N ILE A 420 22.30 -26.53 -3.44
CA ILE A 420 21.24 -25.91 -2.61
C ILE A 420 21.07 -24.39 -2.81
#